data_AF-A0A933RAN1-F1
#
_entry.id   AF-A0A933RAN1-F1
#
_cell.length_a   1.000
_cell.length_b   1.000
_cell.length_c   1.000
_cell.angle_alpha   90.00
_cell.angle_beta   90.00
_cell.angle_gamma   90.00
#
_symmetry.space_group_name_H-M   'P 1'
#
loop_
_entity.id
_entity.type
_entity.pdbx_description
1 polymer ?
#
loop_
_entity_poly.entity_id
_entity_poly.type
_entity_poly.pdbx_seq_one_letter_code
_entity_poly.pdbx_strand_id
1 'polypeptide(L)'
;MTITRGRLAIVAGALLLYFALLMTVWAARPLESDSVPVGVDWTPTTAVPAQPERNAVQVVECNSLFDGDAFDEPLPALTPQPAGRPALAYQHEPCALIHRDARIVFAINALGLLAGLVVLGWLAVRAGRARRVELAQAPQRL
;
A
#
# COMPACT_ATOMS: atom_id res chain seq x y z
N MET A 1 -1.57 -18.13 -34.58
CA MET A 1 -0.38 -18.27 -33.70
C MET A 1 -0.83 -18.97 -32.41
N THR A 2 -0.66 -20.29 -32.31
CA THR A 2 -1.15 -21.10 -31.18
C THR A 2 -0.12 -21.08 -30.03
N ILE A 3 -0.43 -20.35 -28.96
CA ILE A 3 0.39 -20.33 -27.75
C ILE A 3 0.25 -21.71 -27.08
N THR A 4 1.35 -22.44 -26.97
CA THR A 4 1.37 -23.73 -26.27
C THR A 4 1.15 -23.49 -24.77
N ARG A 5 0.36 -24.36 -24.12
CA ARG A 5 0.01 -24.25 -22.68
C ARG A 5 1.20 -24.00 -21.75
N GLY A 6 2.39 -24.52 -22.10
CA GLY A 6 3.63 -24.29 -21.35
C GLY A 6 4.13 -22.84 -21.42
N ARG A 7 4.03 -22.18 -22.58
CA ARG A 7 4.38 -20.75 -22.72
C ARG A 7 3.45 -19.87 -21.91
N LEU A 8 2.16 -20.23 -21.86
CA LEU A 8 1.14 -19.48 -21.12
C LEU A 8 1.38 -19.55 -19.60
N ALA A 9 1.77 -20.72 -19.08
CA ALA A 9 2.14 -20.89 -17.67
C ALA A 9 3.40 -20.09 -17.30
N ILE A 10 4.41 -20.06 -18.17
CA ILE A 10 5.63 -19.26 -17.95
C ILE A 10 5.30 -17.76 -17.91
N VAL A 11 4.51 -17.28 -18.87
CA VAL A 11 4.08 -15.88 -18.91
C VAL A 11 3.27 -15.53 -17.65
N ALA A 12 2.31 -16.37 -17.25
CA ALA A 12 1.54 -16.15 -16.04
C ALA A 12 2.42 -16.14 -14.78
N GLY A 13 3.38 -17.06 -14.66
CA GLY A 13 4.34 -17.06 -13.57
C GLY A 13 5.22 -15.80 -13.54
N ALA A 14 5.72 -15.37 -14.70
CA ALA A 14 6.50 -14.14 -14.83
C ALA A 14 5.69 -12.89 -14.43
N LEU A 15 4.41 -12.83 -14.82
CA LEU A 15 3.51 -11.75 -14.44
C LEU A 15 3.26 -11.72 -12.93
N LEU A 16 3.04 -12.87 -12.28
CA LEU A 16 2.90 -12.92 -10.82
C LEU A 16 4.18 -12.49 -10.10
N LEU A 17 5.35 -12.92 -10.58
CA LEU A 17 6.63 -12.49 -10.03
C LEU A 17 6.84 -10.97 -10.19
N TYR A 18 6.55 -10.44 -11.38
CA TYR A 18 6.62 -9.00 -11.63
C TYR A 18 5.65 -8.23 -10.73
N PHE A 19 4.42 -8.72 -10.56
CA PHE A 19 3.43 -8.12 -9.68
C PHE A 19 3.88 -8.16 -8.21
N ALA A 20 4.44 -9.29 -7.75
CA ALA A 20 4.99 -9.40 -6.40
C ALA A 20 6.12 -8.38 -6.17
N LEU A 21 7.03 -8.22 -7.14
CA LEU A 21 8.09 -7.22 -7.09
C LEU A 21 7.50 -5.81 -6.99
N LEU A 22 6.54 -5.46 -7.85
CA LEU A 22 5.89 -4.15 -7.85
C LEU A 22 5.23 -3.85 -6.51
N MET A 23 4.51 -4.83 -5.95
CA MET A 23 3.89 -4.75 -4.62
C MET A 23 4.92 -4.49 -3.51
N THR A 24 6.02 -5.25 -3.49
CA THR A 24 7.07 -5.08 -2.46
C THR A 24 7.77 -3.73 -2.58
N VAL A 25 8.09 -3.29 -3.80
CA VAL A 25 8.74 -2.00 -4.04
C VAL A 25 7.80 -0.86 -3.65
N TRP A 26 6.52 -0.95 -3.97
CA TRP A 26 5.53 0.04 -3.56
C TRP A 26 5.40 0.11 -2.03
N ALA A 27 5.25 -1.03 -1.36
CA ALA A 27 5.07 -1.10 0.09
C ALA A 27 6.30 -0.63 0.89
N ALA A 28 7.50 -0.69 0.29
CA ALA A 28 8.74 -0.22 0.89
C ALA A 28 9.02 1.28 0.68
N ARG A 29 8.19 2.01 -0.09
CA ARG A 29 8.34 3.46 -0.20
C ARG A 29 7.62 4.16 0.96
N PRO A 30 8.08 5.37 1.35
CA PRO A 30 7.32 6.24 2.21
C PRO A 30 5.90 6.43 1.67
N LEU A 31 4.93 6.40 2.56
CA LEU A 31 3.54 6.68 2.21
C LEU A 31 3.36 8.18 1.97
N GLU A 32 2.24 8.55 1.34
CA GLU A 32 1.92 9.95 1.09
C GLU A 32 1.75 10.70 2.42
N SER A 33 2.20 11.96 2.45
CA SER A 33 2.09 12.82 3.63
C SER A 33 0.64 13.01 4.05
N ASP A 34 0.36 12.97 5.36
CA ASP A 34 -0.97 13.23 5.90
C ASP A 34 -1.19 14.72 6.16
N SER A 35 -2.37 15.21 5.80
CA SER A 35 -2.77 16.60 6.00
C SER A 35 -3.84 16.68 7.09
N VAL A 36 -3.41 17.01 8.31
CA VAL A 36 -4.26 16.95 9.50
C VAL A 36 -4.79 18.33 9.84
N PRO A 37 -6.11 18.56 9.89
CA PRO A 37 -6.67 19.81 10.35
C PRO A 37 -6.42 19.96 11.85
N VAL A 38 -5.90 21.11 12.27
CA VAL A 38 -5.53 21.39 13.67
C VAL A 38 -6.40 22.47 14.35
N GLY A 39 -7.35 23.02 13.60
CA GLY A 39 -8.32 24.00 14.10
C GLY A 39 -8.25 25.32 13.34
N VAL A 40 -8.66 26.41 13.99
CA VAL A 40 -8.65 27.77 13.44
C VAL A 40 -7.48 28.53 14.03
N ASP A 41 -6.62 29.07 13.16
CA ASP A 41 -5.50 29.93 13.51
C ASP A 41 -5.94 31.39 13.60
N TRP A 42 -5.89 31.91 14.83
CA TRP A 42 -6.24 33.28 15.17
C TRP A 42 -5.03 34.22 15.20
N THR A 43 -3.80 33.72 15.05
CA THR A 43 -2.60 34.57 15.07
C THR A 43 -2.64 35.73 14.05
N PRO A 44 -3.18 35.57 12.82
CA PRO A 44 -3.22 36.68 11.86
C PRO A 44 -4.10 37.85 12.31
N THR A 45 -5.06 37.61 13.20
CA THR A 45 -5.94 38.67 13.74
C THR A 45 -5.21 39.66 14.64
N THR A 46 -4.02 39.30 15.11
CA THR A 46 -3.14 40.15 15.93
C THR A 46 -2.05 40.86 15.13
N ALA A 47 -1.91 40.58 13.83
CA ALA A 47 -0.95 41.24 12.95
C ALA A 47 -1.34 42.70 12.68
N VAL A 48 -0.38 43.51 12.19
CA VAL A 48 -0.62 44.90 11.77
C VAL A 48 -0.18 45.05 10.31
N PRO A 49 -1.13 45.20 9.35
CA PRO A 49 -2.58 45.24 9.53
C PRO A 49 -3.18 43.88 9.92
N ALA A 50 -4.31 43.90 10.62
CA ALA A 50 -5.00 42.68 11.04
C ALA A 50 -5.54 41.91 9.83
N GLN A 51 -5.38 40.59 9.86
CA GLN A 51 -5.83 39.68 8.82
C GLN A 51 -6.91 38.73 9.36
N PRO A 52 -7.78 38.18 8.50
CA PRO A 52 -8.80 37.23 8.93
C PRO A 52 -8.17 35.94 9.49
N GLU A 53 -8.90 35.29 10.39
CA GLU A 53 -8.60 33.92 10.84
C GLU A 53 -8.63 32.93 9.67
N ARG A 54 -7.94 31.81 9.82
CA ARG A 54 -7.89 30.77 8.78
C ARG A 54 -7.84 29.39 9.39
N ASN A 55 -8.33 28.40 8.66
CA ASN A 55 -8.14 27.00 9.05
C ASN A 55 -6.66 26.64 8.97
N ALA A 56 -6.14 26.08 10.05
CA ALA A 56 -4.79 25.55 10.10
C ALA A 56 -4.81 24.05 9.81
N VAL A 57 -3.86 23.65 8.98
CA VAL A 57 -3.58 22.27 8.61
C VAL A 57 -2.10 22.02 8.84
N GLN A 58 -1.76 20.89 9.42
CA GLN A 58 -0.39 20.44 9.59
C GLN A 58 -0.13 19.27 8.66
N VAL A 59 0.96 19.32 7.90
CA VAL A 59 1.42 18.21 7.09
C VAL A 59 2.40 17.37 7.92
N VAL A 60 2.22 16.06 7.91
CA VAL A 60 3.08 15.08 8.60
C VAL A 60 3.50 14.02 7.59
N GLU A 61 4.80 13.79 7.48
CA GLU A 61 5.35 12.76 6.60
C GLU A 61 5.12 11.37 7.22
N CYS A 62 4.70 10.42 6.39
CA CYS A 62 4.39 9.07 6.84
C CYS A 62 5.50 8.10 6.42
N ASN A 63 5.77 7.15 7.31
CA ASN A 63 6.73 6.08 7.05
C ASN A 63 6.20 5.07 6.01
N SER A 64 7.02 4.08 5.68
CA SER A 64 6.63 3.00 4.77
C SER A 64 5.72 1.97 5.47
N LEU A 65 5.08 1.10 4.68
CA LEU A 65 4.18 0.09 5.22
C LEU A 65 4.87 -0.90 6.18
N PHE A 66 6.16 -1.15 5.96
CA PHE A 66 6.96 -2.14 6.68
C PHE A 66 7.62 -1.57 7.94
N ASP A 67 7.55 -0.25 8.14
CA ASP A 67 8.03 0.37 9.36
C ASP A 67 7.12 0.02 10.54
N GLY A 68 7.72 -0.10 11.73
CA GLY A 68 7.01 -0.48 12.95
C GLY A 68 5.96 0.55 13.34
N ASP A 69 6.34 1.82 13.25
CA ASP A 69 5.51 2.99 13.58
C ASP A 69 5.16 3.80 12.33
N ALA A 70 4.06 4.55 12.40
CA ALA A 70 3.55 5.33 11.28
C ALA A 70 4.38 6.58 10.97
N PHE A 71 5.15 7.05 11.95
CA PHE A 71 6.11 8.13 11.87
C PHE A 71 7.06 8.01 13.09
N ASP A 72 8.33 8.40 12.96
CA ASP A 72 9.33 8.27 14.05
C ASP A 72 9.58 9.58 14.81
N GLU A 73 9.24 10.72 14.21
CA GLU A 73 9.53 12.03 14.76
C GLU A 73 8.41 12.52 15.70
N PRO A 74 8.73 13.31 16.74
CA PRO A 74 7.69 13.96 17.53
C PRO A 74 6.82 14.84 16.64
N LEU A 75 5.52 14.87 16.95
CA LEU A 75 4.56 15.68 16.22
C LEU A 75 5.00 17.15 16.15
N PRO A 76 4.88 17.80 14.98
CA PRO A 76 5.20 19.22 14.83
C PRO A 76 4.51 20.09 15.88
N ALA A 77 5.27 21.02 16.48
CA ALA A 77 4.70 21.96 17.43
C ALA A 77 3.70 22.89 16.72
N LEU A 78 2.50 23.02 17.29
CA LEU A 78 1.44 23.86 16.74
C LEU A 78 1.64 25.32 17.14
N THR A 79 1.22 26.24 16.26
CA THR A 79 1.35 27.69 16.51
C THR A 79 0.56 28.10 17.76
N PRO A 80 1.22 28.75 18.74
CA PRO A 80 0.56 29.27 19.93
C PRO A 80 -0.58 30.23 19.57
N GLN A 81 -1.72 30.09 20.25
CA GLN A 81 -2.89 30.91 19.98
C GLN A 81 -2.93 32.16 20.89
N PRO A 82 -3.51 33.28 20.41
CA PRO A 82 -3.71 34.47 21.23
C PRO A 82 -4.53 34.19 22.50
N ALA A 83 -4.34 35.03 23.52
CA ALA A 83 -5.05 34.89 24.79
C ALA A 83 -6.58 34.86 24.59
N GLY A 84 -7.26 33.92 25.27
CA GLY A 84 -8.71 33.75 25.18
C GLY A 84 -9.21 32.99 23.94
N ARG A 85 -8.32 32.51 23.07
CA ARG A 85 -8.66 31.63 21.94
C ARG A 85 -8.37 30.16 22.25
N PRO A 86 -9.14 29.22 21.67
CA PRO A 86 -8.88 27.79 21.85
C PRO A 86 -7.50 27.42 21.29
N ALA A 87 -6.79 26.53 21.96
CA ALA A 87 -5.52 26.01 21.47
C ALA A 87 -5.74 25.10 20.25
N LEU A 88 -4.76 25.11 19.32
CA LEU A 88 -4.74 24.15 18.21
C LEU A 88 -4.46 22.75 18.75
N ALA A 89 -5.08 21.75 18.13
CA ALA A 89 -4.90 20.35 18.48
C ALA A 89 -5.14 19.47 17.25
N TYR A 90 -4.37 18.39 17.13
CA TYR A 90 -4.60 17.36 16.13
C TYR A 90 -5.97 16.72 16.35
N GLN A 91 -6.84 16.78 15.34
CA GLN A 91 -8.18 16.20 15.43
C GLN A 91 -8.17 14.66 15.34
N HIS A 92 -7.11 14.10 14.76
CA HIS A 92 -6.87 12.67 14.68
C HIS A 92 -5.36 12.40 14.73
N GLU A 93 -5.00 11.15 15.01
CA GLU A 93 -3.62 10.70 14.99
C GLU A 93 -3.08 10.71 13.54
N PRO A 94 -2.01 11.48 13.26
CA PRO A 94 -1.47 11.57 11.90
C PRO A 94 -0.99 10.22 11.37
N CYS A 95 -1.12 10.01 10.06
CA CYS A 95 -0.69 8.81 9.33
C CYS A 95 -1.42 7.52 9.70
N ALA A 96 -2.23 7.48 10.77
CA ALA A 96 -2.92 6.27 11.21
C ALA A 96 -3.89 5.72 10.16
N LEU A 97 -4.66 6.61 9.52
CA LEU A 97 -5.61 6.23 8.47
C LEU A 97 -4.88 5.75 7.21
N ILE A 98 -3.87 6.51 6.76
CA ILE A 98 -3.08 6.20 5.56
C ILE A 98 -2.37 4.84 5.73
N HIS A 99 -1.73 4.59 6.87
CA HIS A 99 -1.12 3.29 7.16
C HIS A 99 -2.14 2.16 7.16
N ARG A 100 -3.31 2.38 7.79
CA ARG A 100 -4.36 1.37 7.86
C ARG A 100 -4.86 1.01 6.45
N ASP A 101 -5.17 2.00 5.63
CA ASP A 101 -5.70 1.79 4.29
C ASP A 101 -4.65 1.14 3.38
N ALA A 102 -3.40 1.59 3.46
CA ALA A 102 -2.28 0.97 2.75
C ALA A 102 -2.11 -0.51 3.14
N ARG A 103 -2.25 -0.86 4.43
CA ARG A 103 -2.17 -2.25 4.92
C ARG A 103 -3.31 -3.11 4.41
N ILE A 104 -4.52 -2.56 4.34
CA ILE A 104 -5.69 -3.24 3.77
C ILE A 104 -5.47 -3.52 2.29
N VAL A 105 -5.04 -2.53 1.51
CA VAL A 105 -4.75 -2.68 0.09
C VAL A 105 -3.62 -3.69 -0.13
N PHE A 106 -2.56 -3.64 0.67
CA PHE A 106 -1.47 -4.61 0.62
C PHE A 106 -1.98 -6.04 0.88
N ALA A 107 -2.80 -6.23 1.92
CA ALA A 107 -3.36 -7.54 2.27
C ALA A 107 -4.23 -8.11 1.14
N ILE A 108 -5.10 -7.31 0.54
CA ILE A 108 -5.94 -7.73 -0.60
C ILE A 108 -5.08 -8.20 -1.77
N ASN A 109 -4.06 -7.41 -2.14
CA ASN A 109 -3.15 -7.77 -3.23
C ASN A 109 -2.32 -9.02 -2.92
N ALA A 110 -1.85 -9.17 -1.68
CA ALA A 110 -1.13 -10.36 -1.25
C ALA A 110 -2.00 -11.62 -1.34
N LEU A 111 -3.27 -11.54 -0.92
CA LEU A 111 -4.23 -12.64 -1.07
C LEU A 111 -4.49 -12.98 -2.55
N GLY A 112 -4.61 -11.97 -3.41
CA GLY A 112 -4.75 -12.17 -4.86
C GLY A 112 -3.54 -12.88 -5.48
N LEU A 113 -2.33 -12.48 -5.09
CA LEU A 113 -1.08 -13.13 -5.51
C LEU A 113 -1.05 -14.60 -5.07
N LEU A 114 -1.38 -14.88 -3.80
CA LEU A 114 -1.42 -16.24 -3.27
C LEU A 114 -2.44 -17.11 -4.02
N ALA A 115 -3.65 -16.59 -4.27
CA ALA A 115 -4.67 -17.29 -5.05
C ALA A 115 -4.17 -17.61 -6.48
N GLY A 116 -3.51 -16.65 -7.14
CA GLY A 116 -2.91 -16.84 -8.46
C GLY A 116 -1.84 -17.94 -8.46
N LEU A 117 -0.96 -17.96 -7.46
CA LEU A 117 0.06 -19.00 -7.28
C LEU A 117 -0.56 -20.37 -7.05
N VAL A 118 -1.60 -20.48 -6.22
CA VAL A 118 -2.33 -21.73 -5.98
C VAL A 118 -2.96 -22.27 -7.27
N VAL A 119 -3.62 -21.40 -8.05
CA VAL A 119 -4.23 -21.79 -9.33
C VAL A 119 -3.16 -22.26 -10.33
N LEU A 120 -2.06 -21.53 -10.47
CA LEU A 120 -0.97 -21.95 -11.37
C LEU A 120 -0.32 -23.27 -10.92
N GLY A 121 -0.08 -23.44 -9.62
CA GLY A 121 0.45 -24.67 -9.06
C GLY A 121 -0.47 -25.86 -9.33
N TRP A 122 -1.78 -25.68 -9.10
CA TRP A 122 -2.79 -26.71 -9.39
C TRP A 122 -2.83 -27.09 -10.87
N LEU A 123 -2.81 -26.10 -11.77
CA LEU A 123 -2.77 -26.33 -13.21
C LEU A 123 -1.49 -27.05 -13.65
N ALA A 124 -0.33 -26.69 -13.09
CA ALA A 124 0.94 -27.35 -13.38
C ALA A 124 0.93 -28.83 -12.97
N VAL A 125 0.42 -29.14 -11.76
CA VAL A 125 0.26 -30.52 -11.27
C VAL A 125 -0.68 -31.31 -12.18
N ARG A 126 -1.83 -30.74 -12.56
CA ARG A 126 -2.81 -31.40 -13.43
C ARG A 126 -2.22 -31.69 -14.82
N ALA A 127 -1.51 -30.73 -15.42
CA ALA A 127 -0.86 -30.92 -16.72
C ALA A 127 0.25 -31.98 -16.66
N GLY A 128 1.02 -32.02 -15.57
CA GLY A 128 2.03 -33.06 -15.34
C GLY A 128 1.44 -34.46 -15.22
N ARG A 129 0.30 -34.61 -14.53
CA ARG A 129 -0.40 -35.91 -14.43
C ARG A 129 -0.90 -36.39 -15.79
N ALA A 130 -1.50 -35.53 -16.60
CA ALA A 130 -1.99 -35.89 -17.93
C ALA A 130 -0.85 -36.39 -18.84
N ARG A 131 0.30 -35.71 -18.85
CA ARG A 131 1.47 -36.13 -19.63
C ARG A 131 2.05 -37.47 -19.17
N ARG A 132 2.08 -37.74 -17.86
CA ARG A 132 2.59 -39.02 -17.33
C ARG A 132 1.71 -40.20 -17.76
N VAL A 133 0.39 -40.03 -17.79
CA VAL A 133 -0.55 -41.06 -18.25
C VAL A 133 -0.35 -41.34 -19.75
N GLU A 134 -0.21 -40.29 -20.56
CA GLU A 134 0.03 -40.41 -22.01
C GLU A 134 1.35 -41.14 -22.32
N LEU A 135 2.44 -40.85 -21.58
CA LEU A 135 3.72 -41.54 -21.70
C LEU A 135 3.65 -43.01 -21.25
N ALA A 136 2.84 -43.33 -20.23
CA ALA A 136 2.64 -44.70 -19.76
C ALA A 136 1.78 -45.54 -20.72
N GLN A 137 0.93 -44.90 -21.54
CA GLN A 137 0.07 -45.55 -22.54
C GLN A 137 0.67 -45.56 -23.95
N ALA A 138 1.79 -44.88 -24.19
CA ALA A 138 2.49 -44.94 -25.46
C ALA A 138 2.93 -46.39 -25.71
N PRO A 139 2.32 -47.10 -26.69
CA PRO A 139 2.56 -48.53 -26.86
C PRO A 139 4.02 -48.76 -27.23
N GLN A 140 4.63 -49.77 -26.60
CA GLN A 140 5.85 -50.42 -27.08
C GLN A 140 5.56 -51.02 -28.47
N ARG A 141 5.54 -50.19 -29.52
CA ARG A 141 5.67 -50.65 -30.89
C ARG A 141 7.16 -50.76 -31.18
N LEU A 142 7.74 -51.87 -30.72
CA LEU A 142 8.90 -52.50 -31.32
C LEU A 142 8.40 -53.65 -32.18
#